data_AF-L0BVW6-F1
#
_entry.id   AF-L0BVW6-F1
#
_cell.length_a   1.000
_cell.length_b   1.000
_cell.length_c   1.000
_cell.angle_alpha   90.00
_cell.angle_beta   90.00
_cell.angle_gamma   90.00
#
_symmetry.space_group_name_H-M   'P 1'
#
loop_
_entity.id
_entity.type
_entity.pdbx_description
1 polymer ?
#
loop_
_entity_poly.entity_id
_entity_poly.type
_entity_poly.pdbx_seq_one_letter_code
_entity_poly.pdbx_strand_id
1 'polypeptide(L)'
;DFVYQFKGMCNFTNGTERVRLVSRSIYNREEIVRFDSDVGEFRAVTLLGLPAAEYWNSQKDILERKRAAVDRVCRHNYQLELRTTLQRR
;
A
#
# COMPACT_ATOMS: atom_id res chain seq x y z
N ASP A 1 8.37 23.94 9.69
CA ASP A 1 7.36 22.88 9.81
C ASP A 1 7.53 21.84 8.74
N PHE A 2 7.27 20.57 9.08
CA PHE A 2 7.27 19.46 8.12
C PHE A 2 6.05 18.58 8.37
N VAL A 3 5.60 17.87 7.33
CA VAL A 3 4.47 16.91 7.42
C VAL A 3 4.95 15.56 6.93
N TYR A 4 4.68 14.50 7.69
CA TYR A 4 4.86 13.13 7.22
C TYR A 4 3.48 12.48 7.03
N GLN A 5 3.25 11.89 5.86
CA GLN A 5 1.98 11.25 5.52
C GLN A 5 2.22 9.81 5.11
N PHE A 6 1.31 8.94 5.53
CA PHE A 6 1.21 7.57 5.04
C PHE A 6 -0.11 7.41 4.28
N LYS A 7 -0.05 6.87 3.06
CA LYS A 7 -1.25 6.59 2.24
C LYS A 7 -1.27 5.13 1.83
N GLY A 8 -2.28 4.39 2.27
CA GLY A 8 -2.59 3.03 1.79
C GLY A 8 -3.76 3.09 0.80
N MET A 9 -3.54 2.59 -0.41
CA MET A 9 -4.52 2.61 -1.50
C MET A 9 -4.75 1.19 -2.00
N CYS A 10 -6.01 0.75 -2.00
CA CYS A 10 -6.44 -0.51 -2.61
C CYS A 10 -7.16 -0.19 -3.92
N ASN A 11 -6.56 -0.58 -5.05
CA ASN A 11 -7.14 -0.39 -6.38
C ASN A 11 -7.81 -1.70 -6.83
N PHE A 12 -9.08 -1.61 -7.19
CA PHE A 12 -9.94 -2.74 -7.56
C PHE A 12 -10.31 -2.63 -9.03
N THR A 13 -10.03 -3.66 -9.84
CA THR A 13 -10.42 -3.73 -11.25
C THR A 13 -11.30 -4.94 -11.46
N ASN A 14 -12.44 -4.74 -12.14
CA ASN A 14 -13.48 -5.76 -12.32
C ASN A 14 -13.89 -6.40 -10.97
N GLY A 15 -14.26 -5.55 -10.02
CA GLY A 15 -14.53 -5.98 -8.65
C GLY A 15 -13.25 -6.44 -7.95
N THR A 16 -13.21 -7.69 -7.52
CA THR A 16 -12.04 -8.27 -6.84
C THR A 16 -11.19 -9.16 -7.76
N GLU A 17 -11.42 -9.17 -9.08
CA GLU A 17 -10.60 -9.97 -10.01
C GLU A 17 -9.11 -9.59 -9.90
N ARG A 18 -8.81 -8.29 -10.01
CA ARG A 18 -7.47 -7.75 -9.77
C ARG A 18 -7.50 -6.73 -8.63
N VAL A 19 -6.69 -6.97 -7.61
CA VAL A 19 -6.55 -6.09 -6.44
C VAL A 19 -5.08 -5.71 -6.29
N ARG A 20 -4.79 -4.41 -6.29
CA ARG A 20 -3.44 -3.87 -6.13
C ARG A 20 -3.37 -2.96 -4.92
N LEU A 21 -2.49 -3.29 -3.97
CA LEU A 21 -2.19 -2.46 -2.82
C LEU A 21 -0.97 -1.59 -3.11
N VAL A 22 -1.12 -0.28 -2.93
CA VAL A 22 -0.02 0.68 -2.96
C VAL A 22 0.06 1.39 -1.62
N SER A 23 1.22 1.33 -0.97
CA SER A 23 1.51 2.01 0.29
C SER A 23 2.56 3.07 0.04
N ARG A 24 2.27 4.33 0.33
CA ARG A 24 3.14 5.48 0.03
C ARG A 24 3.51 6.20 1.31
N SER A 25 4.80 6.45 1.49
CA SER A 25 5.34 7.34 2.51
C SER A 25 5.74 8.66 1.86
N ILE A 26 5.20 9.76 2.37
CA ILE A 26 5.32 11.09 1.78
C ILE A 26 5.87 12.05 2.83
N TYR A 27 6.98 12.69 2.52
CA TYR A 27 7.56 13.77 3.31
C TYR A 27 7.22 15.11 2.64
N ASN A 28 6.51 15.97 3.38
CA ASN A 28 5.83 17.15 2.88
C ASN A 28 4.90 16.82 1.71
N ARG A 29 5.35 17.07 0.47
CA ARG A 29 4.62 16.76 -0.77
C ARG A 29 5.37 15.78 -1.66
N GLU A 30 6.52 15.28 -1.21
CA GLU A 30 7.40 14.39 -1.95
C GLU A 30 7.21 12.96 -1.45
N GLU A 31 6.90 12.05 -2.36
CA GLU A 31 6.87 10.63 -2.04
C GLU A 31 8.29 10.09 -1.98
N ILE A 32 8.64 9.48 -0.85
CA ILE A 32 10.01 9.02 -0.60
C ILE A 32 10.15 7.51 -0.70
N VAL A 33 9.13 6.74 -0.29
CA VAL A 33 9.13 5.26 -0.34
C VAL A 33 7.75 4.75 -0.72
N ARG A 34 7.72 3.70 -1.55
CA ARG A 34 6.51 3.02 -1.99
C ARG A 34 6.63 1.51 -1.82
N PHE A 35 5.61 0.87 -1.27
CA PHE A 35 5.35 -0.55 -1.50
C PHE A 35 4.27 -0.67 -2.57
N ASP A 36 4.48 -1.60 -3.50
CA ASP A 36 3.52 -1.94 -4.54
C ASP A 36 3.35 -3.45 -4.56
N SER A 37 2.12 -3.95 -4.39
CA SER A 37 1.87 -5.39 -4.35
C SER A 37 2.24 -6.11 -5.63
N ASP A 38 2.22 -5.43 -6.77
CA ASP A 38 2.62 -6.03 -8.06
C ASP A 38 4.15 -6.25 -8.12
N VAL A 39 4.92 -5.52 -7.31
CA VAL A 39 6.37 -5.67 -7.17
C VAL A 39 6.73 -6.54 -5.96
N GLY A 40 5.98 -6.39 -4.86
CA GLY A 40 6.14 -7.17 -3.65
C GLY A 40 7.25 -6.69 -2.72
N GLU A 41 7.79 -5.49 -2.88
CA GLU A 41 8.82 -4.90 -2.02
C GLU A 41 8.70 -3.38 -1.90
N PHE A 42 9.38 -2.81 -0.91
CA PHE A 42 9.51 -1.36 -0.78
C PHE A 42 10.57 -0.84 -1.72
N ARG A 43 10.25 0.21 -2.47
CA ARG A 43 11.20 0.92 -3.32
C ARG A 43 11.28 2.38 -2.92
N ALA A 44 12.49 2.87 -2.81
CA ALA A 44 12.75 4.29 -2.71
C ALA A 44 12.29 4.97 -4.00
N VAL A 45 11.48 6.02 -3.86
CA VAL A 45 11.06 6.87 -4.98
C VAL A 45 12.07 8.01 -5.16
N THR A 46 12.73 8.42 -4.07
CA THR A 46 13.77 9.45 -4.05
C THR A 46 14.96 8.98 -3.22
N LEU A 47 16.11 9.67 -3.31
CA LEU A 47 17.32 9.29 -2.58
C LEU A 47 17.11 9.26 -1.06
N LEU A 48 16.25 10.15 -0.54
CA LEU A 48 15.91 10.20 0.88
C LEU A 48 15.24 8.89 1.36
N GLY A 49 14.56 8.18 0.47
CA GLY A 49 13.88 6.92 0.79
C GLY A 49 14.77 5.68 0.78
N LEU A 50 16.01 5.75 0.30
CA LEU A 50 16.89 4.58 0.17
C LEU A 50 17.09 3.84 1.50
N PRO A 51 17.47 4.51 2.62
CA PRO A 51 17.68 3.81 3.88
C PRO A 51 16.41 3.15 4.41
N ALA A 52 15.26 3.79 4.19
CA ALA A 52 13.97 3.28 4.65
C ALA A 52 13.51 2.08 3.83
N ALA A 53 13.72 2.08 2.51
CA ALA A 53 13.40 0.93 1.65
C ALA A 53 14.28 -0.29 2.01
N GLU A 54 15.59 -0.09 2.19
CA GLU A 54 16.50 -1.15 2.62
C GLU A 54 16.12 -1.71 3.99
N TYR A 55 15.85 -0.84 4.97
CA TYR A 55 15.45 -1.23 6.31
C TYR A 55 14.13 -2.02 6.33
N TRP A 56 13.14 -1.63 5.55
CA TRP A 56 11.86 -2.34 5.51
C TRP A 56 11.93 -3.65 4.72
N ASN A 57 12.75 -3.71 3.66
CA ASN A 57 12.94 -4.96 2.91
C ASN A 57 13.78 -5.99 3.68
N SER A 58 14.64 -5.57 4.61
CA SER A 58 15.38 -6.49 5.47
C SER A 58 14.52 -7.13 6.57
N GLN A 59 13.39 -6.51 6.92
CA GLN A 59 12.41 -7.01 7.89
C GLN A 59 11.39 -7.95 7.22
N LYS A 60 11.72 -9.23 7.16
CA LYS A 60 10.92 -10.27 6.49
C LYS A 60 9.47 -10.31 6.97
N ASP A 61 9.23 -10.19 8.27
CA ASP A 61 7.88 -10.22 8.85
C ASP A 61 7.02 -9.03 8.39
N ILE A 62 7.60 -7.83 8.30
CA ILE A 62 6.93 -6.62 7.78
C ILE A 62 6.62 -6.80 6.30
N LEU A 63 7.60 -7.27 5.53
CA LEU A 63 7.47 -7.46 4.09
C LEU A 63 6.37 -8.48 3.75
N GLU A 64 6.35 -9.62 4.43
CA GLU A 64 5.30 -10.63 4.26
C GLU A 64 3.92 -10.14 4.73
N ARG A 65 3.84 -9.38 5.83
CA ARG A 65 2.58 -8.75 6.25
C ARG A 65 2.05 -7.78 5.19
N LYS A 66 2.93 -7.01 4.53
CA LYS A 66 2.54 -6.09 3.46
C LYS A 66 2.09 -6.83 2.20
N ARG A 67 2.76 -7.91 1.81
CA ARG A 67 2.34 -8.79 0.71
C ARG A 67 0.95 -9.37 0.97
N ALA A 68 0.72 -9.89 2.17
CA ALA A 68 -0.57 -10.48 2.57
C ALA A 68 -1.71 -9.45 2.75
N ALA A 69 -1.42 -8.15 2.80
CA ALA A 69 -2.43 -7.12 3.03
C ALA A 69 -3.40 -6.93 1.85
N VAL A 70 -3.04 -7.38 0.64
CA VAL A 70 -3.96 -7.42 -0.51
C VAL A 70 -5.22 -8.23 -0.14
N ASP A 71 -5.03 -9.43 0.40
CA ASP A 71 -6.15 -10.30 0.73
C ASP A 71 -6.75 -9.95 2.09
N ARG A 72 -5.90 -9.71 3.09
CA ARG A 72 -6.36 -9.48 4.47
C ARG A 72 -7.03 -8.13 4.69
N VAL A 73 -6.59 -7.10 3.98
CA VAL A 73 -7.10 -5.74 4.18
C VAL A 73 -7.93 -5.30 2.98
N CYS A 74 -7.37 -5.30 1.77
CA CYS A 74 -8.08 -4.76 0.62
C CYS A 74 -9.34 -5.58 0.28
N ARG A 75 -9.22 -6.89 0.09
CA ARG A 75 -10.40 -7.73 -0.23
C ARG A 75 -11.41 -7.76 0.92
N HIS A 76 -10.94 -7.85 2.16
CA HIS A 76 -11.82 -7.80 3.33
C HIS A 76 -12.65 -6.51 3.35
N ASN A 77 -12.00 -5.35 3.22
CA ASN A 77 -12.69 -4.07 3.24
C ASN A 77 -13.61 -3.89 2.03
N TYR A 78 -13.22 -4.37 0.84
CA TYR A 78 -14.09 -4.37 -0.33
C TYR A 78 -15.39 -5.13 -0.08
N GLN A 79 -15.35 -6.28 0.59
CA GLN A 79 -16.54 -7.05 0.92
C GLN A 79 -17.47 -6.32 1.90
N LEU A 80 -16.90 -5.56 2.84
CA LEU A 80 -17.68 -4.71 3.74
C LEU A 80 -18.35 -3.56 2.98
N GLU A 81 -17.60 -2.87 2.12
CA GLU A 81 -18.11 -1.78 1.28
C GLU A 81 -19.09 -2.24 0.21
N LEU A 82 -18.96 -3.49 -0.26
CA LEU A 82 -19.90 -4.08 -1.21
C LEU A 82 -21.31 -4.10 -0.64
N ARG A 83 -21.46 -4.42 0.65
CA ARG A 83 -22.76 -4.45 1.34
C ARG A 83 -23.36 -3.07 1.58
N THR A 84 -22.55 -2.01 1.46
CA THR A 84 -22.95 -0.65 1.82
C THR A 84 -22.87 0.26 0.61
N THR A 85 -21.71 0.83 0.32
CA THR A 85 -21.53 1.95 -0.60
C THR A 85 -21.50 1.54 -2.06
N LEU A 86 -21.01 0.33 -2.39
CA LEU A 86 -20.82 -0.08 -3.78
C LEU A 86 -22.09 -0.66 -4.43
N GLN A 87 -22.97 -1.31 -3.65
CA GLN A 87 -24.26 -1.83 -4.15
C GLN A 87 -25.40 -0.81 -4.11
N ARG A 88 -25.24 0.33 -3.44
CA ARG A 88 -26.25 1.41 -3.38
C ARG A 88 -26.26 2.31 -4.64
N ARG A 89 -25.85 1.78 -5.79
CA ARG A 89 -25.87 2.49 -7.06
C ARG A 89 -27.16 2.23 -7.82
#